data_AF-A0A323TDD4-F1
#
_entry.id   AF-A0A323TDD4-F1
#
_cell.length_a   1.000
_cell.length_b   1.000
_cell.length_c   1.000
_cell.angle_alpha   90.00
_cell.angle_beta   90.00
_cell.angle_gamma   90.00
#
_symmetry.space_group_name_H-M   'P 1'
#
loop_
_entity.id
_entity.type
_entity.pdbx_description
1 polymer ?
#
loop_
_entity_poly.entity_id
_entity_poly.type
_entity_poly.pdbx_seq_one_letter_code
_entity_poly.pdbx_strand_id
1 'polypeptide(L)'
;MMKSSVRMNRKVSAVALAGVLTTGAFAPVSMADSPQNKGNGQANAQQGNGNGAPHGPERDIEGVELVDSESFVIDFDKTYPAGLNIKRMIDVEVELDDGTVLEPELTDYEVSSDDRSHVTVEHENDSLDGLAGTVTVNGYEIEFDYSGELDEPVELDIFHTNDIHSKIDNFGLISAFINEKGEEADHHLYLDAGDIFSGNAVVDLQDGEPIVALLNEMGLDAMAIGNHEFDYGQEAFAAREEQADFDWLSANTEVVDSEIPIEQPKPYETYEIDGLDVGVFSLTQAPPATSPSGIVGLEFHDYVETAEQYAYLEDETDVLIALTHIGLGSDRHLAENVEFFDVIIGGHTHNRLYEEEMVNGTPVVQAGSDGLYVGHFNLQFDGEEVTFNDYYLQDVDELTEVNQDVQDMVDAYNDEAEELLEEVVGVTNTGLSRDNRYERDTSLGNFITDAMADALNADIAITNNGGIRASIDEGDITAGDIYTVEPFGNELSEMEIAGEDLYDIIEHSFERNDGIGLQTSGMTYTVYVDEDGNYVDADLYVDGEPIDESETYTLVTNNYMAEGGSDYDFSSAEIIQMEGGYITNAMFQFMDYLMETEGAVDYEDGEGRITIEEVE
;
A
#
# COMPACT_ATOMS: atom_id res chain seq x y z
N MET A 1 13.31 4.51 -47.14
CA MET A 1 14.59 5.24 -46.96
C MET A 1 15.17 4.82 -45.63
N MET A 2 16.48 4.57 -45.52
CA MET A 2 17.16 3.99 -44.34
C MET A 2 16.86 4.78 -43.05
N LYS A 3 16.20 4.17 -42.06
CA LYS A 3 16.15 4.66 -40.67
C LYS A 3 17.50 4.33 -40.00
N SER A 4 18.18 5.35 -39.48
CA SER A 4 19.35 5.19 -38.61
C SER A 4 18.92 5.39 -37.16
N SER A 5 19.10 4.36 -36.34
CA SER A 5 18.94 4.42 -34.89
C SER A 5 19.92 5.44 -34.30
N VAL A 6 19.41 6.53 -33.73
CA VAL A 6 20.20 7.48 -32.93
C VAL A 6 19.76 7.31 -31.48
N ARG A 7 20.60 6.66 -30.66
CA ARG A 7 20.52 6.75 -29.19
C ARG A 7 20.84 8.20 -28.79
N MET A 8 19.91 8.87 -28.11
CA MET A 8 20.11 10.19 -27.55
C MET A 8 20.68 10.11 -26.13
N ASN A 9 21.82 10.77 -25.90
CA ASN A 9 22.26 11.17 -24.56
C ASN A 9 21.71 12.58 -24.32
N ARG A 10 20.81 12.75 -23.35
CA ARG A 10 20.41 14.06 -22.83
C ARG A 10 21.52 14.62 -21.93
N LYS A 11 21.74 15.94 -21.98
CA LYS A 11 22.62 16.69 -21.07
C LYS A 11 21.82 17.83 -20.48
N VAL A 12 21.45 17.70 -19.21
CA VAL A 12 20.77 18.72 -18.43
C VAL A 12 21.80 19.72 -17.88
N SER A 13 21.48 21.01 -17.94
CA SER A 13 22.33 22.09 -17.40
C SER A 13 21.84 22.50 -16.01
N ALA A 14 22.54 22.07 -14.97
CA ALA A 14 22.30 22.46 -13.59
C ALA A 14 22.84 23.87 -13.29
N VAL A 15 22.03 24.70 -12.62
CA VAL A 15 22.46 25.96 -12.00
C VAL A 15 22.38 25.80 -10.49
N ALA A 16 23.53 25.56 -9.86
CA ALA A 16 23.68 25.48 -8.41
C ALA A 16 23.75 26.88 -7.77
N LEU A 17 23.04 27.08 -6.66
CA LEU A 17 23.32 28.18 -5.72
C LEU A 17 23.48 27.61 -4.29
N ALA A 18 24.72 27.68 -3.80
CA ALA A 18 25.17 27.12 -2.54
C ALA A 18 24.81 27.98 -1.31
N GLY A 19 24.57 27.29 -0.19
CA GLY A 19 24.30 27.85 1.13
C GLY A 19 25.51 28.45 1.87
N VAL A 20 25.19 29.15 2.96
CA VAL A 20 26.14 29.55 4.00
C VAL A 20 25.44 29.43 5.35
N LEU A 21 25.78 28.42 6.15
CA LEU A 21 25.57 28.46 7.60
C LEU A 21 26.83 27.97 8.34
N THR A 22 27.22 28.80 9.30
CA THR A 22 28.50 28.81 9.99
C THR A 22 28.52 27.88 11.21
N THR A 23 29.62 27.14 11.34
CA THR A 23 30.04 26.35 12.49
C THR A 23 30.09 27.15 13.80
N GLY A 24 29.59 26.56 14.89
CA GLY A 24 29.80 27.03 16.26
C GLY A 24 30.02 25.85 17.21
N ALA A 25 31.29 25.57 17.51
CA ALA A 25 31.71 24.55 18.47
C ALA A 25 31.56 25.02 19.93
N PHE A 26 31.12 24.14 20.83
CA PHE A 26 31.51 24.18 22.25
C PHE A 26 31.49 22.79 22.89
N ALA A 27 32.63 22.42 23.47
CA ALA A 27 32.82 21.51 24.60
C ALA A 27 34.03 22.06 25.39
N PRO A 28 34.43 21.56 26.57
CA PRO A 28 33.87 20.51 27.46
C PRO A 28 33.89 20.96 28.95
N VAL A 29 33.76 20.03 29.91
CA VAL A 29 34.54 19.90 31.20
C VAL A 29 33.79 18.97 32.20
N SER A 30 34.32 17.78 32.55
CA SER A 30 34.94 17.37 33.85
C SER A 30 34.10 16.26 34.53
N MET A 31 34.55 15.25 35.30
CA MET A 31 35.80 14.71 35.90
C MET A 31 35.41 13.30 36.42
N ALA A 32 36.14 12.23 36.12
CA ALA A 32 37.18 11.56 36.96
C ALA A 32 36.71 10.55 38.04
N ASP A 33 37.08 9.29 37.80
CA ASP A 33 37.70 8.26 38.68
C ASP A 33 36.97 7.59 39.88
N SER A 34 36.65 6.29 39.69
CA SER A 34 37.20 5.06 40.35
C SER A 34 37.12 4.88 41.89
N PRO A 35 37.24 3.66 42.52
CA PRO A 35 37.39 2.26 42.01
C PRO A 35 36.61 1.11 42.75
N GLN A 36 36.63 -0.07 42.13
CA GLN A 36 36.60 -1.48 42.63
C GLN A 36 36.40 -1.80 44.14
N ASN A 37 35.58 -2.84 44.46
CA ASN A 37 36.02 -4.02 45.22
C ASN A 37 35.08 -5.25 45.10
N LYS A 38 35.69 -6.45 45.19
CA LYS A 38 35.13 -7.82 45.15
C LYS A 38 34.58 -8.29 46.50
N GLY A 39 33.68 -9.29 46.52
CA GLY A 39 33.54 -10.15 47.71
C GLY A 39 32.38 -11.16 47.72
N ASN A 40 32.69 -12.40 47.32
CA ASN A 40 31.98 -13.65 47.68
C ASN A 40 31.72 -13.76 49.21
N GLY A 41 30.58 -14.32 49.64
CA GLY A 41 30.49 -14.95 50.96
C GLY A 41 29.11 -15.07 51.61
N GLN A 42 28.51 -16.26 51.48
CA GLN A 42 27.73 -17.02 52.46
C GLN A 42 27.40 -16.37 53.82
N ALA A 43 26.09 -16.42 54.12
CA ALA A 43 25.46 -16.79 55.40
C ALA A 43 26.08 -16.26 56.70
N ASN A 44 25.36 -15.36 57.36
CA ASN A 44 25.26 -15.40 58.81
C ASN A 44 24.01 -14.69 59.33
N ALA A 45 23.24 -15.43 60.12
CA ALA A 45 22.14 -14.95 60.93
C ALA A 45 22.57 -13.85 61.90
N GLN A 46 21.77 -12.79 62.01
CA GLN A 46 21.77 -11.92 63.20
C GLN A 46 20.35 -11.45 63.55
N GLN A 47 19.86 -11.95 64.68
CA GLN A 47 18.70 -11.43 65.40
C GLN A 47 18.93 -10.00 65.93
N GLY A 48 17.97 -9.11 65.64
CA GLY A 48 17.13 -8.49 66.68
C GLY A 48 17.20 -6.97 66.85
N ASN A 49 16.05 -6.28 66.73
CA ASN A 49 15.40 -5.59 67.87
C ASN A 49 13.97 -5.03 67.60
N GLY A 50 12.95 -5.86 67.89
CA GLY A 50 11.81 -5.59 68.80
C GLY A 50 10.89 -4.36 68.69
N ASN A 51 9.57 -4.65 68.52
CA ASN A 51 8.50 -3.94 69.25
C ASN A 51 7.24 -4.84 69.54
N GLY A 52 7.32 -5.72 70.54
CA GLY A 52 6.36 -5.74 71.66
C GLY A 52 4.91 -6.26 71.52
N ALA A 53 4.63 -7.38 70.85
CA ALA A 53 3.40 -8.18 71.03
C ALA A 53 3.75 -9.68 71.03
N PRO A 54 2.95 -10.61 71.61
CA PRO A 54 3.33 -12.02 71.64
C PRO A 54 3.36 -12.58 70.22
N HIS A 55 4.57 -12.84 69.69
CA HIS A 55 4.73 -13.68 68.51
C HIS A 55 4.04 -15.02 68.81
N GLY A 56 3.21 -15.51 67.88
CA GLY A 56 2.73 -16.88 67.92
C GLY A 56 3.92 -17.86 67.92
N PRO A 57 3.68 -19.17 68.08
CA PRO A 57 4.75 -20.14 67.86
C PRO A 57 5.38 -19.91 66.47
N GLU A 58 6.71 -19.80 66.40
CA GLU A 58 7.43 -19.83 65.12
C GLU A 58 7.05 -21.13 64.39
N ARG A 59 6.74 -20.99 63.10
CA ARG A 59 6.41 -22.09 62.18
C ARG A 59 7.43 -22.06 61.06
N ASP A 60 7.82 -23.25 60.63
CA ASP A 60 8.66 -23.38 59.44
C ASP A 60 7.72 -23.29 58.23
N ILE A 61 8.11 -22.55 57.20
CA ILE A 61 7.43 -22.55 55.91
C ILE A 61 7.86 -23.81 55.17
N GLU A 62 6.90 -24.55 54.60
CA GLU A 62 7.17 -25.73 53.75
C GLU A 62 7.19 -25.36 52.26
N GLY A 63 6.48 -24.30 51.88
CA GLY A 63 6.43 -23.78 50.52
C GLY A 63 5.77 -22.41 50.46
N VAL A 64 6.11 -21.67 49.42
CA VAL A 64 5.40 -20.46 49.01
C VAL A 64 5.14 -20.60 47.51
N GLU A 65 3.97 -20.19 47.06
CA GLU A 65 3.54 -20.24 45.66
C GLU A 65 2.91 -18.89 45.32
N LEU A 66 3.38 -18.25 44.23
CA LEU A 66 2.73 -17.06 43.68
C LEU A 66 1.43 -17.49 43.00
N VAL A 67 0.37 -16.73 43.21
CA VAL A 67 -0.95 -17.00 42.60
C VAL A 67 -1.18 -16.09 41.41
N ASP A 68 -0.85 -14.82 41.56
CA ASP A 68 -0.92 -13.74 40.57
C ASP A 68 0.04 -12.61 40.99
N SER A 69 -0.01 -11.46 40.31
CA SER A 69 0.85 -10.29 40.56
C SER A 69 0.55 -9.56 41.88
N GLU A 70 -0.56 -9.89 42.56
CA GLU A 70 -1.00 -9.25 43.81
C GLU A 70 -1.11 -10.21 45.01
N SER A 71 -0.92 -11.52 44.80
CA SER A 71 -1.17 -12.52 45.84
C SER A 71 -0.27 -13.75 45.79
N PHE A 72 -0.05 -14.31 46.98
CA PHE A 72 0.72 -15.53 47.15
C PHE A 72 0.20 -16.37 48.30
N VAL A 73 0.56 -17.65 48.27
CA VAL A 73 0.12 -18.67 49.22
C VAL A 73 1.32 -19.16 50.02
N ILE A 74 1.16 -19.25 51.34
CA ILE A 74 2.15 -19.82 52.25
C ILE A 74 1.64 -21.13 52.84
N ASP A 75 2.45 -22.17 52.69
CA ASP A 75 2.33 -23.44 53.40
C ASP A 75 3.20 -23.46 54.65
N PHE A 76 2.58 -23.69 55.80
CA PHE A 76 3.27 -23.84 57.09
C PHE A 76 3.31 -25.30 57.53
N ASP A 77 4.42 -25.69 58.16
CA ASP A 77 4.67 -27.04 58.68
C ASP A 77 3.63 -27.53 59.71
N LYS A 78 2.93 -26.59 60.36
CA LYS A 78 1.92 -26.85 61.39
C LYS A 78 0.87 -25.74 61.47
N THR A 79 -0.38 -26.16 61.70
CA THR A 79 -1.54 -25.34 62.06
C THR A 79 -1.28 -24.22 63.07
N TYR A 80 -1.64 -22.98 62.72
CA TYR A 80 -1.70 -21.89 63.69
C TYR A 80 -2.96 -21.95 64.58
N PRO A 81 -2.87 -21.60 65.88
CA PRO A 81 -4.05 -21.44 66.73
C PRO A 81 -5.04 -20.38 66.20
N ALA A 82 -6.34 -20.64 66.32
CA ALA A 82 -7.38 -19.68 65.96
C ALA A 82 -7.26 -18.36 66.76
N GLY A 83 -7.41 -17.22 66.07
CA GLY A 83 -7.40 -15.87 66.68
C GLY A 83 -6.04 -15.16 66.72
N LEU A 84 -4.99 -15.73 66.10
CA LEU A 84 -3.71 -15.05 65.87
C LEU A 84 -3.77 -14.18 64.61
N ASN A 85 -3.16 -12.99 64.68
CA ASN A 85 -2.99 -12.08 63.55
C ASN A 85 -1.70 -12.48 62.80
N ILE A 86 -1.87 -13.07 61.61
CA ILE A 86 -0.80 -13.67 60.81
C ILE A 86 0.09 -12.60 60.16
N LYS A 87 -0.45 -11.40 59.85
CA LYS A 87 0.29 -10.24 59.28
C LYS A 87 1.53 -9.82 60.09
N ARG A 88 1.63 -10.18 61.37
CA ARG A 88 2.79 -9.86 62.23
C ARG A 88 3.91 -10.91 62.18
N MET A 89 3.75 -11.92 61.35
CA MET A 89 4.62 -13.10 61.27
C MET A 89 5.11 -13.39 59.85
N ILE A 90 4.74 -12.53 58.89
CA ILE A 90 5.14 -12.63 57.49
C ILE A 90 5.92 -11.36 57.18
N ASP A 91 7.16 -11.54 56.74
CA ASP A 91 8.03 -10.52 56.18
C ASP A 91 8.10 -10.78 54.68
N VAL A 92 7.80 -9.77 53.86
CA VAL A 92 7.85 -9.87 52.40
C VAL A 92 8.76 -8.76 51.90
N GLU A 93 9.70 -9.12 51.04
CA GLU A 93 10.59 -8.23 50.32
C GLU A 93 10.58 -8.64 48.85
N VAL A 94 10.49 -7.69 47.94
CA VAL A 94 10.57 -7.95 46.50
C VAL A 94 11.80 -7.25 45.96
N GLU A 95 12.67 -7.99 45.28
CA GLU A 95 13.85 -7.45 44.59
C GLU A 95 13.65 -7.62 43.08
N LEU A 96 13.58 -6.51 42.34
CA LEU A 96 13.45 -6.51 40.89
C LEU A 96 14.80 -6.82 40.22
N ASP A 97 14.77 -7.28 38.97
CA ASP A 97 15.97 -7.60 38.19
C ASP A 97 16.92 -6.40 38.00
N ASP A 98 16.41 -5.16 38.08
CA ASP A 98 17.18 -3.93 38.02
C ASP A 98 17.87 -3.57 39.37
N GLY A 99 17.62 -4.36 40.42
CA GLY A 99 18.13 -4.20 41.78
C GLY A 99 17.30 -3.27 42.67
N THR A 100 16.12 -2.85 42.22
CA THR A 100 15.15 -2.10 43.04
C THR A 100 14.51 -3.02 44.08
N VAL A 101 14.43 -2.57 45.33
CA VAL A 101 13.79 -3.32 46.42
C VAL A 101 12.47 -2.65 46.80
N LEU A 102 11.36 -3.39 46.68
CA LEU A 102 10.03 -3.00 47.12
C LEU A 102 9.71 -3.68 48.47
N GLU A 103 9.07 -2.93 49.37
CA GLU A 103 8.56 -3.44 50.66
C GLU A 103 7.01 -3.43 50.61
N PRO A 104 6.36 -4.46 50.01
CA PRO A 104 4.92 -4.45 49.80
C PRO A 104 4.15 -4.43 51.13
N GLU A 105 3.11 -3.59 51.22
CA GLU A 105 2.23 -3.59 52.39
C GLU A 105 1.19 -4.72 52.27
N LEU A 106 1.26 -5.72 53.16
CA LEU A 106 0.25 -6.78 53.25
C LEU A 106 -1.10 -6.20 53.68
N THR A 107 -2.19 -6.42 52.96
CA THR A 107 -3.46 -5.70 53.17
C THR A 107 -4.59 -6.59 53.66
N ASP A 108 -4.69 -7.81 53.14
CA ASP A 108 -5.63 -8.83 53.63
C ASP A 108 -4.99 -10.23 53.66
N TYR A 109 -5.64 -11.17 54.36
CA TYR A 109 -5.24 -12.58 54.35
C TYR A 109 -6.47 -13.48 54.51
N GLU A 110 -6.61 -14.44 53.59
CA GLU A 110 -7.59 -15.50 53.73
C GLU A 110 -6.93 -16.78 54.24
N VAL A 111 -7.49 -17.33 55.32
CA VAL A 111 -7.06 -18.64 55.80
C VAL A 111 -7.88 -19.70 55.09
N SER A 112 -7.33 -20.20 53.98
CA SER A 112 -7.96 -21.13 53.05
C SER A 112 -8.14 -22.55 53.59
N SER A 113 -7.67 -22.84 54.82
CA SER A 113 -7.77 -24.15 55.46
C SER A 113 -8.39 -24.10 56.87
N ASP A 114 -9.27 -25.05 57.17
CA ASP A 114 -9.86 -25.25 58.52
C ASP A 114 -8.79 -25.47 59.60
N ASP A 115 -7.61 -25.96 59.21
CA ASP A 115 -6.45 -26.20 60.06
C ASP A 115 -5.35 -25.14 59.93
N ARG A 116 -5.61 -23.98 59.31
CA ARG A 116 -4.74 -22.79 59.33
C ARG A 116 -3.25 -23.09 59.04
N SER A 117 -2.96 -24.07 58.20
CA SER A 117 -1.60 -24.36 57.69
C SER A 117 -1.40 -23.82 56.28
N HIS A 118 -2.48 -23.43 55.59
CA HIS A 118 -2.47 -22.78 54.29
C HIS A 118 -3.07 -21.38 54.44
N VAL A 119 -2.35 -20.35 53.97
CA VAL A 119 -2.74 -18.95 54.08
C VAL A 119 -2.47 -18.26 52.75
N THR A 120 -3.52 -17.70 52.15
CA THR A 120 -3.42 -16.78 51.01
C THR A 120 -3.25 -15.37 51.55
N VAL A 121 -2.33 -14.62 50.96
CA VAL A 121 -1.95 -13.27 51.37
C VAL A 121 -2.05 -12.36 50.16
N GLU A 122 -2.74 -11.24 50.32
CA GLU A 122 -2.88 -10.18 49.30
C GLU A 122 -2.05 -8.96 49.71
N HIS A 123 -1.45 -8.26 48.74
CA HIS A 123 -0.75 -7.00 48.93
C HIS A 123 -1.33 -5.89 48.03
N GLU A 124 -1.64 -4.71 48.57
CA GLU A 124 -2.25 -3.59 47.80
C GLU A 124 -1.22 -2.59 47.24
N ASN A 125 0.06 -2.63 47.66
CA ASN A 125 1.03 -1.60 47.27
C ASN A 125 2.09 -2.17 46.34
N ASP A 126 1.82 -1.96 45.05
CA ASP A 126 2.62 -2.28 43.86
C ASP A 126 2.28 -3.67 43.32
N SER A 127 1.36 -3.69 42.35
CA SER A 127 1.21 -4.85 41.47
C SER A 127 2.57 -5.15 40.85
N LEU A 128 2.88 -6.45 40.73
CA LEU A 128 4.09 -6.91 40.07
C LEU A 128 3.95 -6.97 38.54
N ASP A 129 2.82 -6.52 37.97
CA ASP A 129 2.59 -6.46 36.52
C ASP A 129 3.68 -5.66 35.80
N GLY A 130 4.14 -6.16 34.67
CA GLY A 130 5.22 -5.55 33.89
C GLY A 130 6.61 -5.67 34.55
N LEU A 131 6.74 -6.39 35.67
CA LEU A 131 8.00 -6.53 36.40
C LEU A 131 8.50 -7.99 36.41
N ALA A 132 9.81 -8.13 36.55
CA ALA A 132 10.48 -9.40 36.80
C ALA A 132 11.43 -9.27 38.00
N GLY A 133 11.56 -10.36 38.76
CA GLY A 133 12.47 -10.40 39.90
C GLY A 133 12.15 -11.51 40.89
N THR A 134 12.51 -11.31 42.15
CA THR A 134 12.39 -12.30 43.22
C THR A 134 11.50 -11.78 44.36
N VAL A 135 10.46 -12.53 44.72
CA VAL A 135 9.70 -12.34 45.96
C VAL A 135 10.32 -13.19 47.07
N THR A 136 10.70 -12.55 48.17
CA THR A 136 11.21 -13.20 49.38
C THR A 136 10.19 -13.15 50.51
N VAL A 137 9.65 -14.31 50.90
CA VAL A 137 8.70 -14.44 52.02
C VAL A 137 9.36 -15.16 53.19
N ASN A 138 9.66 -14.45 54.29
CA ASN A 138 10.33 -14.99 55.48
C ASN A 138 11.63 -15.77 55.14
N GLY A 139 12.33 -15.35 54.08
CA GLY A 139 13.56 -15.99 53.59
C GLY A 139 13.36 -17.16 52.62
N TYR A 140 12.14 -17.40 52.12
CA TYR A 140 11.86 -18.24 50.96
C TYR A 140 11.80 -17.36 49.71
N GLU A 141 12.67 -17.62 48.75
CA GLU A 141 12.80 -16.89 47.49
C GLU A 141 12.01 -17.60 46.38
N ILE A 142 11.22 -16.85 45.62
CA ILE A 142 10.50 -17.29 44.41
C ILE A 142 10.77 -16.26 43.32
N GLU A 143 11.19 -16.72 42.15
CA GLU A 143 11.30 -15.87 40.96
C GLU A 143 9.91 -15.67 40.33
N PHE A 144 9.65 -14.47 39.83
CA PHE A 144 8.50 -14.13 39.02
C PHE A 144 8.94 -13.35 37.79
N ASP A 145 8.14 -13.45 36.74
CA ASP A 145 8.31 -12.68 35.52
C ASP A 145 6.91 -12.38 34.97
N TYR A 146 6.38 -11.23 35.34
CA TYR A 146 5.15 -10.67 34.80
C TYR A 146 5.47 -9.57 33.77
N SER A 147 6.71 -9.53 33.26
CA SER A 147 7.11 -8.51 32.28
C SER A 147 6.48 -8.70 30.90
N GLY A 148 5.81 -9.83 30.67
CA GLY A 148 5.07 -10.13 29.45
C GLY A 148 3.56 -10.35 29.63
N GLU A 149 3.00 -10.23 30.84
CA GLU A 149 1.54 -10.31 31.02
C GLU A 149 0.97 -8.88 30.96
N LEU A 150 0.25 -8.56 29.87
CA LEU A 150 -0.56 -7.35 29.77
C LEU A 150 -1.83 -7.51 30.64
N ASP A 151 -2.17 -6.49 31.43
CA ASP A 151 -3.39 -6.48 32.27
C ASP A 151 -4.67 -6.65 31.45
N GLU A 152 -4.69 -6.08 30.24
CA GLU A 152 -5.68 -6.30 29.18
C GLU A 152 -4.95 -6.27 27.82
N PRO A 153 -5.40 -7.03 26.80
CA PRO A 153 -4.78 -7.02 25.47
C PRO A 153 -4.71 -5.61 24.88
N VAL A 154 -3.61 -5.28 24.20
CA VAL A 154 -3.51 -4.04 23.42
C VAL A 154 -4.35 -4.22 22.17
N GLU A 155 -5.32 -3.33 21.96
CA GLU A 155 -6.19 -3.28 20.78
C GLU A 155 -5.70 -2.21 19.81
N LEU A 156 -5.55 -2.57 18.54
CA LEU A 156 -5.13 -1.69 17.46
C LEU A 156 -6.11 -1.78 16.29
N ASP A 157 -6.83 -0.70 16.02
CA ASP A 157 -7.70 -0.61 14.84
C ASP A 157 -6.90 -0.20 13.60
N ILE A 158 -7.05 -0.95 12.52
CA ILE A 158 -6.44 -0.64 11.23
C ILE A 158 -7.54 -0.21 10.27
N PHE A 159 -7.42 1.01 9.78
CA PHE A 159 -8.15 1.50 8.62
C PHE A 159 -7.28 1.30 7.39
N HIS A 160 -7.84 0.78 6.31
CA HIS A 160 -7.10 0.70 5.07
C HIS A 160 -7.90 1.04 3.82
N THR A 161 -7.20 1.64 2.86
CA THR A 161 -7.64 1.87 1.49
C THR A 161 -6.63 1.29 0.52
N ASN A 162 -7.00 1.22 -0.75
CA ASN A 162 -6.13 0.85 -1.86
C ASN A 162 -6.79 1.34 -3.15
N ASP A 163 -5.98 1.55 -4.19
CA ASP A 163 -6.44 1.82 -5.54
C ASP A 163 -7.44 3.00 -5.60
N ILE A 164 -7.08 4.13 -4.98
CA ILE A 164 -7.95 5.31 -4.93
C ILE A 164 -8.11 5.94 -6.32
N HIS A 165 -7.11 5.81 -7.21
CA HIS A 165 -7.18 6.25 -8.61
C HIS A 165 -7.69 7.69 -8.76
N SER A 166 -7.08 8.59 -7.99
CA SER A 166 -7.38 10.02 -7.95
C SER A 166 -8.80 10.39 -7.47
N LYS A 167 -9.65 9.44 -7.05
CA LYS A 167 -11.06 9.71 -6.68
C LYS A 167 -11.17 10.37 -5.31
N ILE A 168 -10.98 11.69 -5.29
CA ILE A 168 -10.98 12.49 -4.06
C ILE A 168 -12.37 12.93 -3.56
N ASP A 169 -13.42 12.81 -4.39
CA ASP A 169 -14.75 13.38 -4.10
C ASP A 169 -15.36 12.87 -2.78
N ASN A 170 -14.99 11.65 -2.38
CA ASN A 170 -15.48 10.98 -1.18
C ASN A 170 -14.61 11.22 0.07
N PHE A 171 -13.50 11.94 -0.03
CA PHE A 171 -12.52 12.04 1.06
C PHE A 171 -13.09 12.73 2.30
N GLY A 172 -14.04 13.66 2.15
CA GLY A 172 -14.75 14.24 3.29
C GLY A 172 -15.53 13.20 4.11
N LEU A 173 -16.16 12.21 3.45
CA LEU A 173 -16.87 11.10 4.10
C LEU A 173 -15.89 10.11 4.73
N ILE A 174 -14.87 9.69 3.98
CA ILE A 174 -13.84 8.75 4.43
C ILE A 174 -13.13 9.29 5.67
N SER A 175 -12.69 10.55 5.61
CA SER A 175 -12.01 11.21 6.73
C SER A 175 -12.90 11.31 7.97
N ALA A 176 -14.19 11.62 7.81
CA ALA A 176 -15.10 11.62 8.96
C ALA A 176 -15.24 10.25 9.60
N PHE A 177 -15.35 9.20 8.79
CA PHE A 177 -15.45 7.82 9.28
C PHE A 177 -14.19 7.39 10.04
N ILE A 178 -13.00 7.60 9.46
CA ILE A 178 -11.72 7.28 10.09
C ILE A 178 -11.57 8.06 11.40
N ASN A 179 -11.86 9.37 11.40
CA ASN A 179 -11.76 10.19 12.61
C ASN A 179 -12.76 9.75 13.69
N GLU A 180 -14.03 9.50 13.34
CA GLU A 180 -15.05 9.06 14.31
C GLU A 180 -14.66 7.72 14.95
N LYS A 181 -14.21 6.76 14.15
CA LYS A 181 -13.83 5.43 14.64
C LYS A 181 -12.49 5.45 15.36
N GLY A 182 -11.52 6.21 14.88
CA GLY A 182 -10.24 6.41 15.53
C GLY A 182 -10.35 7.14 16.88
N GLU A 183 -11.34 8.01 17.08
CA GLU A 183 -11.66 8.60 18.39
C GLU A 183 -12.33 7.60 19.37
N GLU A 184 -12.94 6.53 18.85
CA GLU A 184 -13.54 5.44 19.64
C GLU A 184 -12.52 4.36 20.02
N ALA A 185 -11.46 4.20 19.21
CA ALA A 185 -10.36 3.25 19.40
C ALA A 185 -9.32 3.75 20.42
N ASP A 186 -8.67 2.83 21.13
CA ASP A 186 -7.53 3.17 22.00
C ASP A 186 -6.30 3.55 21.16
N HIS A 187 -6.04 2.78 20.09
CA HIS A 187 -4.99 3.01 19.12
C HIS A 187 -5.50 2.72 17.70
N HIS A 188 -5.01 3.47 16.71
CA HIS A 188 -5.30 3.17 15.31
C HIS A 188 -4.17 3.56 14.37
N LEU A 189 -4.15 2.93 13.19
CA LEU A 189 -3.37 3.35 12.02
C LEU A 189 -4.27 3.45 10.79
N TYR A 190 -3.95 4.39 9.90
CA TYR A 190 -4.52 4.47 8.56
C TYR A 190 -3.44 4.15 7.52
N LEU A 191 -3.66 3.07 6.76
CA LEU A 191 -2.72 2.53 5.79
C LEU A 191 -3.32 2.54 4.37
N ASP A 192 -2.52 2.79 3.34
CA ASP A 192 -2.96 2.71 1.94
C ASP A 192 -2.10 1.76 1.12
N ALA A 193 -2.72 0.83 0.40
CA ALA A 193 -1.99 -0.21 -0.32
C ALA A 193 -1.58 0.17 -1.75
N GLY A 194 -1.50 1.46 -2.12
CA GLY A 194 -0.93 1.91 -3.40
C GLY A 194 -1.97 2.34 -4.44
N ASP A 195 -1.49 2.89 -5.56
CA ASP A 195 -2.27 3.43 -6.69
C ASP A 195 -3.25 4.54 -6.27
N ILE A 196 -2.72 5.59 -5.66
CA ILE A 196 -3.49 6.81 -5.41
C ILE A 196 -3.52 7.71 -6.64
N PHE A 197 -2.50 7.65 -7.49
CA PHE A 197 -2.40 8.46 -8.70
C PHE A 197 -3.20 7.91 -9.86
N SER A 198 -3.35 8.79 -10.85
CA SER A 198 -4.01 8.58 -12.14
C SER A 198 -5.51 8.33 -12.07
N GLY A 199 -6.28 8.96 -12.96
CA GLY A 199 -7.69 8.60 -13.18
C GLY A 199 -8.69 9.75 -13.12
N ASN A 200 -8.25 10.98 -12.86
CA ASN A 200 -9.03 12.17 -13.18
C ASN A 200 -8.19 13.43 -13.37
N ALA A 201 -8.75 14.39 -14.10
CA ALA A 201 -8.10 15.65 -14.42
C ALA A 201 -7.72 16.51 -13.20
N VAL A 202 -8.42 16.36 -12.07
CA VAL A 202 -8.19 17.20 -10.87
C VAL A 202 -6.82 16.92 -10.29
N VAL A 203 -6.47 15.64 -10.20
CA VAL A 203 -5.20 15.16 -9.67
C VAL A 203 -4.14 15.07 -10.78
N ASP A 204 -4.52 14.54 -11.95
CA ASP A 204 -3.61 14.27 -13.07
C ASP A 204 -2.96 15.54 -13.62
N LEU A 205 -3.73 16.63 -13.75
CA LEU A 205 -3.19 17.91 -14.27
C LEU A 205 -2.30 18.65 -13.26
N GLN A 206 -2.20 18.12 -12.03
CA GLN A 206 -1.40 18.67 -10.95
C GLN A 206 -0.35 17.67 -10.46
N ASP A 207 -0.05 16.65 -11.27
CA ASP A 207 0.98 15.64 -11.02
C ASP A 207 0.84 14.95 -9.64
N GLY A 208 -0.40 14.73 -9.16
CA GLY A 208 -0.65 14.05 -7.88
C GLY A 208 -0.66 14.95 -6.64
N GLU A 209 -0.38 16.25 -6.76
CA GLU A 209 -0.32 17.17 -5.61
C GLU A 209 -1.60 17.16 -4.73
N PRO A 210 -2.82 17.22 -5.32
CA PRO A 210 -4.03 17.36 -4.51
C PRO A 210 -4.29 16.18 -3.58
N ILE A 211 -4.09 14.96 -4.10
CA ILE A 211 -4.38 13.75 -3.32
C ILE A 211 -3.38 13.55 -2.19
N VAL A 212 -2.09 13.87 -2.39
CA VAL A 212 -1.09 13.83 -1.31
C VAL A 212 -1.41 14.85 -0.24
N ALA A 213 -1.79 16.08 -0.62
CA ALA A 213 -2.18 17.11 0.35
C ALA A 213 -3.41 16.71 1.18
N LEU A 214 -4.39 16.06 0.54
CA LEU A 214 -5.57 15.56 1.22
C LEU A 214 -5.26 14.38 2.15
N LEU A 215 -4.42 13.43 1.72
CA LEU A 215 -4.02 12.28 2.56
C LEU A 215 -3.18 12.72 3.77
N ASN A 216 -2.34 13.75 3.64
CA ASN A 216 -1.70 14.38 4.78
C ASN A 216 -2.73 14.93 5.79
N GLU A 217 -3.76 15.64 5.32
CA GLU A 217 -4.82 16.18 6.20
C GLU A 217 -5.67 15.07 6.82
N MET A 218 -5.84 13.95 6.12
CA MET A 218 -6.56 12.77 6.62
C MET A 218 -5.74 11.94 7.62
N GLY A 219 -4.45 12.23 7.80
CA GLY A 219 -3.60 11.51 8.74
C GLY A 219 -3.26 10.09 8.29
N LEU A 220 -2.96 9.90 7.00
CA LEU A 220 -2.38 8.64 6.55
C LEU A 220 -1.04 8.39 7.27
N ASP A 221 -0.78 7.16 7.70
CA ASP A 221 0.45 6.80 8.43
C ASP A 221 1.53 6.26 7.49
N ALA A 222 1.16 5.32 6.62
CA ALA A 222 2.05 4.73 5.63
C ALA A 222 1.30 4.25 4.39
N MET A 223 2.03 4.16 3.29
CA MET A 223 1.52 3.77 2.00
C MET A 223 2.48 2.81 1.28
N ALA A 224 1.95 1.79 0.61
CA ALA A 224 2.73 1.02 -0.36
C ALA A 224 2.88 1.79 -1.68
N ILE A 225 4.06 1.73 -2.31
CA ILE A 225 4.22 2.23 -3.68
C ILE A 225 3.55 1.25 -4.66
N GLY A 226 2.57 1.72 -5.42
CA GLY A 226 1.93 1.01 -6.53
C GLY A 226 2.52 1.33 -7.90
N ASN A 227 1.84 0.90 -8.96
CA ASN A 227 2.28 1.12 -10.34
C ASN A 227 1.98 2.53 -10.85
N HIS A 228 0.85 3.13 -10.48
CA HIS A 228 0.46 4.46 -10.97
C HIS A 228 1.26 5.59 -10.32
N GLU A 229 1.97 5.33 -9.23
CA GLU A 229 2.88 6.29 -8.61
C GLU A 229 3.96 6.82 -9.58
N PHE A 230 4.27 6.06 -10.65
CA PHE A 230 5.26 6.42 -11.66
C PHE A 230 4.69 7.14 -12.90
N ASP A 231 3.36 7.29 -13.02
CA ASP A 231 2.70 7.73 -14.26
C ASP A 231 3.01 9.18 -14.66
N TYR A 232 3.21 10.05 -13.67
CA TYR A 232 3.55 11.46 -13.88
C TYR A 232 5.07 11.69 -14.03
N GLY A 233 5.85 10.61 -13.98
CA GLY A 233 7.31 10.64 -14.11
C GLY A 233 8.04 10.83 -12.77
N GLN A 234 9.35 10.61 -12.83
CA GLN A 234 10.20 10.49 -11.64
C GLN A 234 10.35 11.81 -10.87
N GLU A 235 10.39 12.95 -11.56
CA GLU A 235 10.45 14.26 -10.91
C GLU A 235 9.16 14.58 -10.15
N ALA A 236 8.00 14.19 -10.69
CA ALA A 236 6.71 14.35 -10.02
C ALA A 236 6.66 13.46 -8.77
N PHE A 237 6.98 12.17 -8.92
CA PHE A 237 7.03 11.24 -7.79
C PHE A 237 7.92 11.74 -6.65
N ALA A 238 9.17 12.14 -6.95
CA ALA A 238 10.08 12.66 -5.93
C ALA A 238 9.57 13.96 -5.26
N ALA A 239 8.83 14.80 -5.97
CA ALA A 239 8.21 15.99 -5.40
C ALA A 239 7.03 15.63 -4.47
N ARG A 240 6.31 14.54 -4.77
CA ARG A 240 5.23 14.01 -3.93
C ARG A 240 5.79 13.32 -2.68
N GLU A 241 6.90 12.60 -2.79
CA GLU A 241 7.63 12.06 -1.64
C GLU A 241 8.08 13.18 -0.68
N GLU A 242 8.61 14.30 -1.19
CA GLU A 242 9.00 15.44 -0.34
C GLU A 242 7.78 16.14 0.32
N GLN A 243 6.60 16.05 -0.30
CA GLN A 243 5.37 16.68 0.18
C GLN A 243 4.64 15.83 1.23
N ALA A 244 4.76 14.51 1.17
CA ALA A 244 4.03 13.60 2.05
C ALA A 244 4.46 13.72 3.51
N ASP A 245 3.47 13.69 4.41
CA ASP A 245 3.70 13.59 5.85
C ASP A 245 3.66 12.12 6.33
N PHE A 246 3.47 11.18 5.38
CA PHE A 246 3.42 9.73 5.56
C PHE A 246 4.55 9.04 4.81
N ASP A 247 4.85 7.79 5.18
CA ASP A 247 5.94 7.03 4.59
C ASP A 247 5.51 6.26 3.32
N TRP A 248 6.29 6.42 2.25
CA TRP A 248 6.18 5.62 1.02
C TRP A 248 7.09 4.39 1.14
N LEU A 249 6.49 3.20 1.14
CA LEU A 249 7.17 1.94 1.47
C LEU A 249 7.23 1.01 0.26
N SER A 250 8.40 0.40 0.02
CA SER A 250 8.59 -0.70 -0.93
C SER A 250 9.93 -1.40 -0.70
N ALA A 251 9.91 -2.63 -0.19
CA ALA A 251 11.12 -3.38 0.12
C ALA A 251 11.81 -3.97 -1.11
N ASN A 252 11.04 -4.25 -2.16
CA ASN A 252 11.55 -4.89 -3.38
C ASN A 252 11.88 -3.91 -4.49
N THR A 253 11.81 -2.60 -4.25
CA THR A 253 12.27 -1.57 -5.20
C THR A 253 13.70 -1.15 -4.89
N GLU A 254 14.61 -1.26 -5.85
CA GLU A 254 16.01 -0.83 -5.73
C GLU A 254 16.32 0.32 -6.69
N VAL A 255 16.85 1.43 -6.17
CA VAL A 255 17.39 2.53 -6.98
C VAL A 255 18.79 2.17 -7.46
N VAL A 256 18.90 1.73 -8.71
CA VAL A 256 20.19 1.31 -9.31
C VAL A 256 20.91 2.43 -10.05
N ASP A 257 20.22 3.50 -10.42
CA ASP A 257 20.80 4.72 -10.98
C ASP A 257 20.68 5.91 -10.03
N SER A 258 21.78 6.25 -9.35
CA SER A 258 21.84 7.39 -8.43
C SER A 258 21.65 8.78 -9.09
N GLU A 259 21.51 8.86 -10.42
CA GLU A 259 21.23 10.12 -11.13
C GLU A 259 19.72 10.45 -11.22
N ILE A 260 18.83 9.49 -10.93
CA ILE A 260 17.37 9.73 -10.91
C ILE A 260 16.96 10.49 -9.64
N PRO A 261 15.82 11.22 -9.64
CA PRO A 261 15.41 12.03 -8.49
C PRO A 261 14.79 11.23 -7.34
N ILE A 262 14.36 9.98 -7.58
CA ILE A 262 13.71 9.11 -6.60
C ILE A 262 14.72 8.65 -5.54
N GLU A 263 14.38 8.80 -4.26
CA GLU A 263 15.19 8.27 -3.16
C GLU A 263 14.97 6.76 -3.01
N GLN A 264 15.91 6.05 -2.37
CA GLN A 264 15.72 4.62 -2.10
C GLN A 264 14.53 4.44 -1.14
N PRO A 265 13.43 3.76 -1.56
CA PRO A 265 12.27 3.59 -0.70
C PRO A 265 12.64 2.84 0.57
N LYS A 266 11.98 3.20 1.68
CA LYS A 266 12.07 2.43 2.92
C LYS A 266 11.38 1.07 2.70
N PRO A 267 11.96 -0.03 3.19
CA PRO A 267 11.32 -1.35 3.07
C PRO A 267 10.13 -1.52 4.02
N TYR A 268 10.19 -0.87 5.19
CA TYR A 268 9.19 -0.92 6.25
C TYR A 268 9.31 0.32 7.15
N GLU A 269 8.29 0.57 7.96
CA GLU A 269 8.32 1.50 9.10
C GLU A 269 7.85 0.76 10.37
N THR A 270 8.30 1.18 11.54
CA THR A 270 7.91 0.59 12.84
C THR A 270 7.29 1.65 13.74
N TYR A 271 6.08 1.39 14.21
CA TYR A 271 5.33 2.26 15.12
C TYR A 271 5.39 1.69 16.53
N GLU A 272 5.74 2.52 17.52
CA GLU A 272 5.67 2.14 18.93
C GLU A 272 4.32 2.57 19.51
N ILE A 273 3.52 1.62 19.97
CA ILE A 273 2.15 1.81 20.45
C ILE A 273 2.01 1.16 21.83
N ASP A 274 2.02 1.96 22.89
CA ASP A 274 1.91 1.48 24.28
C ASP A 274 2.91 0.36 24.63
N GLY A 275 4.14 0.46 24.12
CA GLY A 275 5.22 -0.51 24.30
C GLY A 275 5.25 -1.65 23.28
N LEU A 276 4.30 -1.71 22.34
CA LEU A 276 4.22 -2.65 21.23
C LEU A 276 4.98 -2.10 20.01
N ASP A 277 5.86 -2.90 19.41
CA ASP A 277 6.52 -2.58 18.14
C ASP A 277 5.70 -3.14 16.96
N VAL A 278 4.99 -2.26 16.23
CA VAL A 278 4.16 -2.62 15.06
C VAL A 278 4.93 -2.32 13.76
N GLY A 279 5.34 -3.37 13.04
CA GLY A 279 5.99 -3.27 11.75
C GLY A 279 4.99 -3.21 10.59
N VAL A 280 5.17 -2.23 9.70
CA VAL A 280 4.46 -2.17 8.40
C VAL A 280 5.50 -2.37 7.30
N PHE A 281 5.51 -3.56 6.71
CA PHE A 281 6.42 -3.96 5.63
C PHE A 281 5.73 -3.91 4.28
N SER A 282 6.41 -3.42 3.23
CA SER A 282 5.75 -3.21 1.93
C SER A 282 6.41 -3.90 0.76
N LEU A 283 5.59 -4.30 -0.23
CA LEU A 283 6.01 -4.89 -1.50
C LEU A 283 5.24 -4.24 -2.66
N THR A 284 5.94 -3.94 -3.75
CA THR A 284 5.39 -3.41 -5.00
C THR A 284 5.40 -4.50 -6.08
N GLN A 285 4.48 -4.44 -7.05
CA GLN A 285 4.48 -5.34 -8.20
C GLN A 285 5.85 -5.32 -8.92
N ALA A 286 6.33 -6.49 -9.35
CA ALA A 286 7.66 -6.65 -9.95
C ALA A 286 7.61 -7.35 -11.32
N PRO A 287 7.81 -6.64 -12.45
CA PRO A 287 7.84 -5.18 -12.56
C PRO A 287 6.43 -4.56 -12.39
N PRO A 288 6.33 -3.26 -12.04
CA PRO A 288 5.05 -2.56 -11.98
C PRO A 288 4.46 -2.34 -13.38
N ALA A 289 3.14 -2.45 -13.48
CA ALA A 289 2.35 -2.25 -14.69
C ALA A 289 2.19 -0.76 -15.02
N THR A 290 3.29 -0.14 -15.45
CA THR A 290 3.35 1.28 -15.82
C THR A 290 4.21 1.45 -17.07
N SER A 291 4.30 2.70 -17.57
CA SER A 291 5.21 3.05 -18.67
C SER A 291 6.66 2.66 -18.32
N PRO A 292 7.36 1.90 -19.20
CA PRO A 292 8.77 1.55 -18.99
C PRO A 292 9.68 2.76 -18.80
N SER A 293 9.27 3.93 -19.30
CA SER A 293 10.01 5.19 -19.17
C SER A 293 10.00 5.76 -17.74
N GLY A 294 8.92 5.54 -16.98
CA GLY A 294 8.76 6.03 -15.61
C GLY A 294 9.66 5.32 -14.61
N ILE A 295 10.05 4.08 -14.93
CA ILE A 295 10.83 3.20 -14.04
C ILE A 295 12.30 3.03 -14.47
N VAL A 296 12.78 3.82 -15.43
CA VAL A 296 14.20 3.77 -15.83
C VAL A 296 15.11 4.11 -14.65
N GLY A 297 16.04 3.21 -14.31
CA GLY A 297 16.96 3.41 -13.19
C GLY A 297 16.49 2.77 -11.88
N LEU A 298 15.32 2.11 -11.90
CA LEU A 298 14.81 1.25 -10.84
C LEU A 298 14.92 -0.23 -11.25
N GLU A 299 15.17 -1.11 -10.28
CA GLU A 299 15.01 -2.56 -10.40
C GLU A 299 13.99 -3.04 -9.37
N PHE A 300 13.13 -3.98 -9.77
CA PHE A 300 12.10 -4.56 -8.91
C PHE A 300 12.39 -6.05 -8.72
N HIS A 301 12.52 -6.47 -7.46
CA HIS A 301 12.89 -7.83 -7.08
C HIS A 301 11.65 -8.70 -6.79
N ASP A 302 11.84 -10.02 -6.83
CA ASP A 302 10.76 -10.98 -6.51
C ASP A 302 10.23 -10.75 -5.09
N TYR A 303 8.92 -10.71 -4.95
CA TYR A 303 8.25 -10.31 -3.71
C TYR A 303 8.42 -11.35 -2.59
N VAL A 304 8.45 -12.65 -2.91
CA VAL A 304 8.67 -13.72 -1.91
C VAL A 304 10.14 -13.75 -1.49
N GLU A 305 11.07 -13.77 -2.45
CA GLU A 305 12.51 -13.78 -2.16
C GLU A 305 12.92 -12.51 -1.39
N THR A 306 12.23 -11.39 -1.61
CA THR A 306 12.45 -10.15 -0.84
C THR A 306 11.90 -10.29 0.56
N ALA A 307 10.65 -10.71 0.75
CA ALA A 307 10.06 -10.89 2.08
C ALA A 307 10.93 -11.82 2.95
N GLU A 308 11.42 -12.94 2.42
CA GLU A 308 12.30 -13.87 3.16
C GLU A 308 13.61 -13.22 3.65
N GLN A 309 14.11 -12.16 3.00
CA GLN A 309 15.29 -11.42 3.46
C GLN A 309 15.01 -10.58 4.71
N TYR A 310 13.75 -10.23 4.93
CA TYR A 310 13.25 -9.45 6.07
C TYR A 310 12.58 -10.32 7.14
N ALA A 311 12.73 -11.64 7.09
CA ALA A 311 12.18 -12.57 8.09
C ALA A 311 12.64 -12.28 9.54
N TYR A 312 13.73 -11.52 9.72
CA TYR A 312 14.16 -11.10 11.06
C TYR A 312 13.20 -10.12 11.73
N LEU A 313 12.28 -9.48 10.98
CA LEU A 313 11.26 -8.59 11.53
C LEU A 313 10.26 -9.33 12.41
N GLU A 314 10.04 -10.63 12.19
CA GLU A 314 9.23 -11.49 13.07
C GLU A 314 9.76 -11.48 14.52
N ASP A 315 11.08 -11.39 14.70
CA ASP A 315 11.71 -11.33 16.03
C ASP A 315 11.88 -9.88 16.55
N GLU A 316 11.73 -8.87 15.70
CA GLU A 316 11.95 -7.44 16.03
C GLU A 316 10.66 -6.63 16.18
N THR A 317 9.50 -7.23 15.88
CA THR A 317 8.19 -6.61 15.99
C THR A 317 7.23 -7.56 16.67
N ASP A 318 6.27 -7.01 17.41
CA ASP A 318 5.22 -7.79 18.06
C ASP A 318 4.02 -8.01 17.13
N VAL A 319 3.82 -7.10 16.17
CA VAL A 319 2.84 -7.20 15.09
C VAL A 319 3.53 -6.86 13.77
N LEU A 320 3.38 -7.70 12.75
CA LEU A 320 3.97 -7.49 11.42
C LEU A 320 2.91 -7.55 10.31
N ILE A 321 2.60 -6.37 9.78
CA ILE A 321 1.65 -6.14 8.68
C ILE A 321 2.42 -6.12 7.36
N ALA A 322 1.96 -6.88 6.37
CA ALA A 322 2.38 -6.70 4.98
C ALA A 322 1.39 -5.77 4.26
N LEU A 323 1.84 -4.58 3.84
CA LEU A 323 1.09 -3.62 3.04
C LEU A 323 1.56 -3.72 1.58
N THR A 324 0.79 -4.34 0.70
CA THR A 324 1.29 -4.81 -0.59
C THR A 324 0.50 -4.25 -1.77
N HIS A 325 1.22 -3.97 -2.85
CA HIS A 325 0.66 -3.62 -4.15
C HIS A 325 1.07 -4.64 -5.22
N ILE A 326 0.73 -5.92 -5.00
CA ILE A 326 1.13 -7.04 -5.87
C ILE A 326 -0.06 -7.83 -6.45
N GLY A 327 -1.28 -7.48 -6.02
CA GLY A 327 -2.53 -8.10 -6.43
C GLY A 327 -2.91 -9.34 -5.62
N LEU A 328 -4.22 -9.55 -5.43
CA LEU A 328 -4.77 -10.60 -4.56
C LEU A 328 -4.26 -12.00 -4.88
N GLY A 329 -4.01 -12.31 -6.16
CA GLY A 329 -3.42 -13.59 -6.56
C GLY A 329 -2.01 -13.79 -6.01
N SER A 330 -1.19 -12.74 -6.05
CA SER A 330 0.18 -12.73 -5.52
C SER A 330 0.18 -12.62 -4.00
N ASP A 331 -0.78 -11.94 -3.37
CA ASP A 331 -0.93 -11.88 -1.91
C ASP A 331 -1.26 -13.25 -1.33
N ARG A 332 -2.15 -14.01 -1.97
CA ARG A 332 -2.38 -15.43 -1.65
C ARG A 332 -1.09 -16.24 -1.76
N HIS A 333 -0.34 -16.04 -2.85
CA HIS A 333 0.93 -16.74 -3.04
C HIS A 333 1.98 -16.34 -1.99
N LEU A 334 2.02 -15.08 -1.56
CA LEU A 334 2.88 -14.61 -0.48
C LEU A 334 2.53 -15.31 0.82
N ALA A 335 1.25 -15.31 1.23
CA ALA A 335 0.78 -16.02 2.43
C ALA A 335 1.02 -17.54 2.40
N GLU A 336 1.02 -18.16 1.22
CA GLU A 336 1.36 -19.58 1.06
C GLU A 336 2.85 -19.90 1.30
N ASN A 337 3.74 -18.91 1.15
CA ASN A 337 5.19 -19.11 1.20
C ASN A 337 5.88 -18.37 2.36
N VAL A 338 5.24 -17.37 2.96
CA VAL A 338 5.77 -16.54 4.04
C VAL A 338 4.80 -16.56 5.22
N GLU A 339 5.20 -17.19 6.32
CA GLU A 339 4.32 -17.51 7.45
C GLU A 339 4.36 -16.49 8.61
N PHE A 340 5.25 -15.51 8.56
CA PHE A 340 5.53 -14.60 9.69
C PHE A 340 4.72 -13.28 9.68
N PHE A 341 3.82 -13.11 8.71
CA PHE A 341 2.93 -11.93 8.68
C PHE A 341 1.64 -12.22 9.42
N ASP A 342 1.23 -11.28 10.28
CA ASP A 342 -0.04 -11.36 11.01
C ASP A 342 -1.23 -11.01 10.14
N VAL A 343 -1.04 -10.15 9.13
CA VAL A 343 -2.05 -9.78 8.14
C VAL A 343 -1.38 -9.25 6.86
N ILE A 344 -2.02 -9.51 5.72
CA ILE A 344 -1.67 -8.92 4.43
C ILE A 344 -2.81 -8.00 3.96
N ILE A 345 -2.48 -6.74 3.72
CA ILE A 345 -3.37 -5.70 3.18
C ILE A 345 -2.92 -5.44 1.73
N GLY A 346 -3.73 -5.85 0.75
CA GLY A 346 -3.40 -5.79 -0.67
C GLY A 346 -4.05 -4.65 -1.45
N GLY A 347 -3.61 -4.46 -2.70
CA GLY A 347 -4.13 -3.53 -3.71
C GLY A 347 -4.07 -4.11 -5.15
N HIS A 348 -3.93 -3.25 -6.16
CA HIS A 348 -3.67 -3.54 -7.59
C HIS A 348 -4.81 -4.24 -8.38
N THR A 349 -5.67 -5.01 -7.72
CA THR A 349 -6.62 -5.93 -8.40
C THR A 349 -8.08 -5.58 -8.16
N HIS A 350 -8.32 -4.46 -7.48
CA HIS A 350 -9.65 -3.89 -7.22
C HIS A 350 -10.64 -4.85 -6.54
N ASN A 351 -10.14 -5.84 -5.82
CA ASN A 351 -10.97 -6.87 -5.20
C ASN A 351 -11.68 -6.34 -3.96
N ARG A 352 -13.00 -6.53 -3.91
CA ARG A 352 -13.85 -6.20 -2.75
C ARG A 352 -13.99 -7.42 -1.86
N LEU A 353 -13.22 -7.49 -0.79
CA LEU A 353 -13.31 -8.55 0.21
C LEU A 353 -14.22 -8.08 1.34
N TYR A 354 -15.44 -8.62 1.41
CA TYR A 354 -16.39 -8.30 2.49
C TYR A 354 -16.08 -9.04 3.81
N GLU A 355 -15.26 -10.09 3.72
CA GLU A 355 -14.72 -10.90 4.80
C GLU A 355 -13.25 -11.20 4.44
N GLU A 356 -12.40 -11.43 5.43
CA GLU A 356 -10.99 -11.75 5.23
C GLU A 356 -10.84 -13.10 4.50
N GLU A 357 -9.83 -13.19 3.62
CA GLU A 357 -9.47 -14.48 3.04
C GLU A 357 -8.33 -15.10 3.83
N MET A 358 -8.63 -16.16 4.58
CA MET A 358 -7.62 -16.91 5.33
C MET A 358 -6.79 -17.80 4.39
N VAL A 359 -5.50 -17.49 4.24
CA VAL A 359 -4.55 -18.25 3.41
C VAL A 359 -3.40 -18.72 4.29
N ASN A 360 -3.24 -20.04 4.40
CA ASN A 360 -2.24 -20.69 5.27
C ASN A 360 -2.22 -20.22 6.75
N GLY A 361 -3.30 -19.59 7.24
CA GLY A 361 -3.38 -19.06 8.60
C GLY A 361 -3.21 -17.54 8.68
N THR A 362 -2.80 -16.88 7.60
CA THR A 362 -2.71 -15.42 7.50
C THR A 362 -3.97 -14.84 6.85
N PRO A 363 -4.62 -13.84 7.46
CA PRO A 363 -5.71 -13.09 6.84
C PRO A 363 -5.19 -12.19 5.71
N VAL A 364 -5.88 -12.24 4.56
CA VAL A 364 -5.64 -11.37 3.40
C VAL A 364 -6.87 -10.50 3.18
N VAL A 365 -6.68 -9.17 3.10
CA VAL A 365 -7.75 -8.18 2.94
C VAL A 365 -7.47 -7.19 1.82
N GLN A 366 -8.53 -6.64 1.21
CA GLN A 366 -8.47 -5.63 0.14
C GLN A 366 -9.80 -4.87 0.07
N ALA A 367 -9.74 -3.56 -0.17
CA ALA A 367 -10.86 -2.63 -0.04
C ALA A 367 -11.41 -2.12 -1.39
N GLY A 368 -11.46 -2.95 -2.43
CA GLY A 368 -12.02 -2.52 -3.72
C GLY A 368 -11.15 -1.46 -4.40
N SER A 369 -11.73 -0.33 -4.80
CA SER A 369 -11.07 0.76 -5.53
C SER A 369 -11.86 2.07 -5.40
N ASP A 370 -11.32 3.14 -6.00
CA ASP A 370 -11.99 4.42 -6.28
C ASP A 370 -12.46 5.20 -5.04
N GLY A 371 -11.89 4.91 -3.86
CA GLY A 371 -12.35 5.50 -2.59
C GLY A 371 -13.83 5.19 -2.31
N LEU A 372 -14.33 4.05 -2.78
CA LEU A 372 -15.71 3.61 -2.55
C LEU A 372 -15.87 2.78 -1.28
N TYR A 373 -14.76 2.26 -0.75
CA TYR A 373 -14.76 1.45 0.45
C TYR A 373 -13.56 1.77 1.35
N VAL A 374 -13.75 1.58 2.65
CA VAL A 374 -12.69 1.62 3.66
C VAL A 374 -12.70 0.28 4.40
N GLY A 375 -11.59 -0.44 4.37
CA GLY A 375 -11.43 -1.63 5.18
C GLY A 375 -11.15 -1.26 6.64
N HIS A 376 -11.72 -2.02 7.56
CA HIS A 376 -11.50 -1.84 8.99
C HIS A 376 -11.38 -3.20 9.66
N PHE A 377 -10.35 -3.39 10.48
CA PHE A 377 -10.22 -4.54 11.37
C PHE A 377 -9.50 -4.15 12.65
N ASN A 378 -9.58 -5.01 13.66
CA ASN A 378 -8.90 -4.86 14.93
C ASN A 378 -7.84 -5.96 15.08
N LEU A 379 -6.64 -5.59 15.50
CA LEU A 379 -5.60 -6.51 15.96
C LEU A 379 -5.53 -6.44 17.47
N GLN A 380 -5.54 -7.60 18.12
CA GLN A 380 -5.37 -7.72 19.57
C GLN A 380 -4.08 -8.45 19.87
N PHE A 381 -3.23 -7.86 20.70
CA PHE A 381 -2.02 -8.50 21.18
C PHE A 381 -2.11 -8.73 22.69
N ASP A 382 -1.97 -9.99 23.12
CA ASP A 382 -2.08 -10.39 24.53
C ASP A 382 -0.73 -10.54 25.26
N GLY A 383 0.37 -10.18 24.60
CA GLY A 383 1.74 -10.37 25.09
C GLY A 383 2.46 -11.57 24.45
N GLU A 384 1.72 -12.50 23.83
CA GLU A 384 2.28 -13.67 23.15
C GLU A 384 1.74 -13.88 21.73
N GLU A 385 0.43 -13.69 21.50
CA GLU A 385 -0.23 -13.97 20.22
C GLU A 385 -0.98 -12.73 19.69
N VAL A 386 -0.93 -12.54 18.36
CA VAL A 386 -1.75 -11.56 17.64
C VAL A 386 -3.05 -12.23 17.18
N THR A 387 -4.19 -11.63 17.50
CA THR A 387 -5.51 -12.07 17.03
C THR A 387 -6.11 -11.04 16.08
N PHE A 388 -6.43 -11.46 14.85
CA PHE A 388 -7.17 -10.67 13.87
C PHE A 388 -8.69 -10.79 14.11
N ASN A 389 -9.36 -9.66 14.32
CA ASN A 389 -10.78 -9.60 14.67
C ASN A 389 -11.55 -8.55 13.86
N ASP A 390 -12.86 -8.74 13.82
CA ASP A 390 -13.85 -7.72 13.44
C ASP A 390 -13.60 -7.01 12.09
N TYR A 391 -13.08 -7.75 11.10
CA TYR A 391 -12.95 -7.21 9.75
C TYR A 391 -14.30 -6.95 9.10
N TYR A 392 -14.43 -5.76 8.52
CA TYR A 392 -15.49 -5.45 7.58
C TYR A 392 -15.04 -4.40 6.57
N LEU A 393 -15.79 -4.34 5.47
CA LEU A 393 -15.60 -3.35 4.43
C LEU A 393 -16.72 -2.31 4.51
N GLN A 394 -16.39 -1.08 4.91
CA GLN A 394 -17.33 0.03 5.00
C GLN A 394 -17.61 0.58 3.59
N ASP A 395 -18.87 0.50 3.14
CA ASP A 395 -19.32 1.16 1.91
C ASP A 395 -19.49 2.66 2.15
N VAL A 396 -18.76 3.49 1.39
CA VAL A 396 -18.76 4.94 1.56
C VAL A 396 -20.12 5.55 1.23
N ASP A 397 -20.90 4.95 0.33
CA ASP A 397 -22.25 5.42 0.00
C ASP A 397 -23.23 5.31 1.20
N GLU A 398 -22.89 4.51 2.22
CA GLU A 398 -23.68 4.38 3.44
C GLU A 398 -23.34 5.43 4.51
N LEU A 399 -22.24 6.17 4.33
CA LEU A 399 -21.79 7.22 5.24
C LEU A 399 -22.59 8.51 5.05
N THR A 400 -22.72 9.30 6.12
CA THR A 400 -23.45 10.58 6.08
C THR A 400 -22.76 11.74 6.77
N GLU A 401 -21.86 11.45 7.72
CA GLU A 401 -21.06 12.47 8.38
C GLU A 401 -19.88 12.84 7.50
N VAL A 402 -19.53 14.13 7.45
CA VAL A 402 -18.52 14.68 6.54
C VAL A 402 -17.53 15.52 7.35
N ASN A 403 -16.23 15.28 7.14
CA ASN A 403 -15.17 16.16 7.60
C ASN A 403 -15.15 17.38 6.69
N GLN A 404 -15.67 18.50 7.19
CA GLN A 404 -15.83 19.71 6.38
C GLN A 404 -14.49 20.35 5.98
N ASP A 405 -13.44 20.20 6.79
CA ASP A 405 -12.14 20.79 6.46
C ASP A 405 -11.52 20.07 5.25
N VAL A 406 -11.59 18.74 5.22
CA VAL A 406 -11.18 17.92 4.06
C VAL A 406 -12.10 18.15 2.86
N GLN A 407 -13.42 18.21 3.06
CA GLN A 407 -14.36 18.48 1.97
C GLN A 407 -14.13 19.86 1.34
N ASP A 408 -13.82 20.88 2.14
CA ASP A 408 -13.52 22.22 1.63
C ASP A 408 -12.25 22.22 0.76
N MET A 409 -11.26 21.36 1.07
CA MET A 409 -10.08 21.16 0.20
C MET A 409 -10.45 20.46 -1.11
N VAL A 410 -11.24 19.38 -1.05
CA VAL A 410 -11.75 18.67 -2.25
C VAL A 410 -12.50 19.64 -3.17
N ASP A 411 -13.42 20.43 -2.62
CA ASP A 411 -14.20 21.41 -3.36
C ASP A 411 -13.28 22.47 -4.01
N ALA A 412 -12.23 22.91 -3.32
CA ALA A 412 -11.28 23.88 -3.85
C ALA A 412 -10.46 23.31 -5.02
N TYR A 413 -10.00 22.07 -4.93
CA TYR A 413 -9.27 21.41 -6.02
C TYR A 413 -10.16 21.15 -7.24
N ASN A 414 -11.42 20.75 -7.00
CA ASN A 414 -12.41 20.61 -8.06
C ASN A 414 -12.70 21.94 -8.77
N ASP A 415 -12.79 23.04 -8.04
CA ASP A 415 -12.94 24.39 -8.61
C ASP A 415 -11.71 24.82 -9.43
N GLU A 416 -10.49 24.49 -8.98
CA GLU A 416 -9.24 24.80 -9.69
C GLU A 416 -9.08 23.99 -10.98
N ALA A 417 -9.55 22.74 -11.00
CA ALA A 417 -9.52 21.90 -12.19
C ALA A 417 -10.28 22.50 -13.38
N GLU A 418 -11.32 23.31 -13.15
CA GLU A 418 -12.00 24.04 -14.24
C GLU A 418 -11.05 24.97 -14.99
N GLU A 419 -10.11 25.63 -14.31
CA GLU A 419 -9.10 26.49 -14.94
C GLU A 419 -8.02 25.66 -15.64
N LEU A 420 -7.59 24.54 -15.04
CA LEU A 420 -6.59 23.63 -15.61
C LEU A 420 -7.06 22.99 -16.92
N LEU A 421 -8.34 22.65 -17.02
CA LEU A 421 -8.92 22.10 -18.25
C LEU A 421 -8.88 23.10 -19.43
N GLU A 422 -8.78 24.40 -19.17
CA GLU A 422 -8.61 25.44 -20.19
C GLU A 422 -7.14 25.64 -20.60
N GLU A 423 -6.18 25.04 -19.91
CA GLU A 423 -4.75 25.19 -20.24
C GLU A 423 -4.39 24.54 -21.56
N VAL A 424 -3.59 25.25 -22.36
CA VAL A 424 -3.09 24.77 -23.63
C VAL A 424 -1.89 23.85 -23.40
N VAL A 425 -2.07 22.58 -23.74
CA VAL A 425 -1.09 21.50 -23.56
C VAL A 425 -0.40 21.12 -24.87
N GLY A 426 -0.94 21.54 -26.02
CA GLY A 426 -0.36 21.26 -27.32
C GLY A 426 -0.92 22.14 -28.42
N VAL A 427 -0.49 21.90 -29.65
CA VAL A 427 -1.03 22.55 -30.85
C VAL A 427 -1.13 21.54 -31.98
N THR A 428 -2.20 21.60 -32.77
CA THR A 428 -2.35 20.88 -34.02
C THR A 428 -2.60 21.88 -35.16
N ASN A 429 -1.83 21.78 -36.25
CA ASN A 429 -2.02 22.61 -37.45
C ASN A 429 -3.02 21.99 -38.44
N THR A 430 -3.38 20.74 -38.22
CA THR A 430 -4.24 19.93 -39.10
C THR A 430 -5.62 19.70 -38.51
N GLY A 431 -5.73 19.76 -37.18
CA GLY A 431 -6.89 19.27 -36.44
C GLY A 431 -6.85 17.74 -36.33
N LEU A 432 -7.46 17.20 -35.28
CA LEU A 432 -7.53 15.75 -35.04
C LEU A 432 -8.99 15.30 -35.11
N SER A 433 -9.36 14.67 -36.22
CA SER A 433 -10.72 14.30 -36.54
C SER A 433 -11.01 12.85 -36.20
N ARG A 434 -12.22 12.59 -35.71
CA ARG A 434 -12.83 11.24 -35.64
C ARG A 434 -13.79 10.94 -36.79
N ASP A 435 -13.95 11.86 -37.73
CA ASP A 435 -14.95 11.72 -38.79
C ASP A 435 -14.53 10.68 -39.83
N ASN A 436 -15.51 9.92 -40.34
CA ASN A 436 -15.32 8.79 -41.27
C ASN A 436 -14.58 7.58 -40.67
N ARG A 437 -14.50 7.48 -39.34
CA ARG A 437 -13.91 6.32 -38.63
C ARG A 437 -14.54 4.95 -38.92
N TYR A 438 -15.73 4.92 -39.50
CA TYR A 438 -16.38 3.69 -39.98
C TYR A 438 -16.00 3.32 -41.43
N GLU A 439 -15.24 4.17 -42.12
CA GLU A 439 -14.86 4.01 -43.52
C GLU A 439 -13.34 3.81 -43.68
N ARG A 440 -12.54 4.32 -42.73
CA ARG A 440 -11.08 4.37 -42.79
C ARG A 440 -10.48 4.75 -41.42
N ASP A 441 -9.15 4.80 -41.36
CA ASP A 441 -8.44 5.42 -40.25
C ASP A 441 -8.61 6.95 -40.23
N THR A 442 -8.58 7.54 -39.03
CA THR A 442 -8.75 8.99 -38.85
C THR A 442 -7.58 9.60 -38.10
N SER A 443 -7.33 10.90 -38.26
CA SER A 443 -6.16 11.54 -37.64
C SER A 443 -6.16 11.40 -36.11
N LEU A 444 -7.32 11.51 -35.46
CA LEU A 444 -7.44 11.28 -34.01
C LEU A 444 -7.29 9.80 -33.63
N GLY A 445 -7.83 8.89 -34.43
CA GLY A 445 -7.68 7.45 -34.20
C GLY A 445 -6.21 7.04 -34.21
N ASN A 446 -5.48 7.53 -35.22
CA ASN A 446 -4.06 7.30 -35.39
C ASN A 446 -3.26 7.85 -34.20
N PHE A 447 -3.49 9.10 -33.81
CA PHE A 447 -2.84 9.72 -32.64
C PHE A 447 -3.03 8.89 -31.37
N ILE A 448 -4.28 8.50 -31.06
CA ILE A 448 -4.58 7.73 -29.83
C ILE A 448 -3.89 6.37 -29.87
N THR A 449 -3.99 5.64 -30.97
CA THR A 449 -3.36 4.31 -31.05
C THR A 449 -1.84 4.37 -31.11
N ASP A 450 -1.26 5.44 -31.67
CA ASP A 450 0.19 5.67 -31.60
C ASP A 450 0.63 5.96 -30.17
N ALA A 451 -0.14 6.77 -29.42
CA ALA A 451 0.11 7.02 -28.01
C ALA A 451 0.04 5.72 -27.18
N MET A 452 -0.98 4.89 -27.42
CA MET A 452 -1.11 3.57 -26.75
C MET A 452 0.08 2.65 -27.07
N ALA A 453 0.46 2.54 -28.35
CA ALA A 453 1.59 1.69 -28.77
C ALA A 453 2.93 2.19 -28.22
N ASP A 454 3.15 3.51 -28.20
CA ASP A 454 4.38 4.12 -27.67
C ASP A 454 4.52 3.89 -26.15
N ALA A 455 3.42 4.08 -25.40
CA ALA A 455 3.41 3.97 -23.94
C ALA A 455 3.91 2.61 -23.43
N LEU A 456 3.53 1.51 -24.08
CA LEU A 456 3.95 0.14 -23.70
C LEU A 456 4.95 -0.49 -24.67
N ASN A 457 5.40 0.24 -25.69
CA ASN A 457 6.27 -0.28 -26.76
C ASN A 457 5.71 -1.59 -27.39
N ALA A 458 4.41 -1.60 -27.66
CA ALA A 458 3.69 -2.73 -28.25
C ALA A 458 3.85 -2.80 -29.78
N ASP A 459 3.74 -4.00 -30.37
CA ASP A 459 3.78 -4.17 -31.83
C ASP A 459 2.52 -3.60 -32.50
N ILE A 460 1.37 -3.74 -31.85
CA ILE A 460 0.05 -3.36 -32.37
C ILE A 460 -0.72 -2.64 -31.27
N ALA A 461 -1.39 -1.54 -31.62
CA ALA A 461 -2.45 -0.97 -30.79
C ALA A 461 -3.78 -0.98 -31.52
N ILE A 462 -4.87 -1.27 -30.80
CA ILE A 462 -6.24 -1.15 -31.30
C ILE A 462 -7.15 -0.49 -30.26
N THR A 463 -8.06 0.36 -30.73
CA THR A 463 -9.11 0.93 -29.88
C THR A 463 -10.41 1.09 -30.64
N ASN A 464 -11.53 0.85 -29.97
CA ASN A 464 -12.86 0.90 -30.57
C ASN A 464 -13.29 2.35 -30.87
N ASN A 465 -13.95 2.54 -32.01
CA ASN A 465 -14.48 3.84 -32.44
C ASN A 465 -15.44 4.52 -31.44
N GLY A 466 -16.06 3.73 -30.56
CA GLY A 466 -16.96 4.18 -29.50
C GLY A 466 -16.25 4.86 -28.33
N GLY A 467 -15.00 4.50 -28.06
CA GLY A 467 -14.13 5.06 -27.01
C GLY A 467 -13.71 6.50 -27.31
N ILE A 468 -13.43 6.80 -28.58
CA ILE A 468 -13.11 8.16 -29.04
C ILE A 468 -14.41 8.98 -29.05
N ARG A 469 -14.46 10.17 -28.45
CA ARG A 469 -15.73 10.91 -28.24
C ARG A 469 -15.86 12.23 -28.99
N ALA A 470 -14.79 12.99 -29.15
CA ALA A 470 -14.78 14.28 -29.82
C ALA A 470 -13.71 14.34 -30.92
N SER A 471 -13.76 15.39 -31.74
CA SER A 471 -12.64 15.81 -32.58
C SER A 471 -11.98 17.02 -31.90
N ILE A 472 -10.72 17.30 -32.23
CA ILE A 472 -9.99 18.49 -31.81
C ILE A 472 -9.80 19.39 -33.05
N ASP A 473 -10.23 20.64 -32.95
CA ASP A 473 -10.12 21.60 -34.06
C ASP A 473 -8.65 22.00 -34.32
N GLU A 474 -8.36 22.54 -35.51
CA GLU A 474 -7.06 23.16 -35.80
C GLU A 474 -6.79 24.31 -34.82
N GLY A 475 -5.62 24.29 -34.18
CA GLY A 475 -5.17 25.31 -33.23
C GLY A 475 -4.64 24.71 -31.95
N ASP A 476 -4.84 25.46 -30.86
CA ASP A 476 -4.43 25.07 -29.51
C ASP A 476 -5.24 23.84 -29.07
N ILE A 477 -4.57 22.88 -28.43
CA ILE A 477 -5.16 21.71 -27.79
C ILE A 477 -5.17 21.99 -26.29
N THR A 478 -6.34 21.96 -25.65
CA THR A 478 -6.41 22.10 -24.18
C THR A 478 -6.40 20.75 -23.47
N ALA A 479 -6.06 20.74 -22.18
CA ALA A 479 -6.18 19.54 -21.35
C ALA A 479 -7.61 18.98 -21.38
N GLY A 480 -8.62 19.87 -21.33
CA GLY A 480 -10.02 19.50 -21.46
C GLY A 480 -10.39 18.85 -22.79
N ASP A 481 -9.68 19.14 -23.88
CA ASP A 481 -9.89 18.44 -25.15
C ASP A 481 -9.53 16.95 -25.03
N ILE A 482 -8.42 16.62 -24.35
CA ILE A 482 -7.95 15.23 -24.14
C ILE A 482 -8.99 14.44 -23.32
N TYR A 483 -9.43 14.97 -22.18
CA TYR A 483 -10.46 14.34 -21.35
C TYR A 483 -11.84 14.33 -22.02
N THR A 484 -12.13 15.26 -22.94
CA THR A 484 -13.36 15.21 -23.75
C THR A 484 -13.28 14.12 -24.80
N VAL A 485 -12.09 13.81 -25.33
CA VAL A 485 -11.86 12.74 -26.30
C VAL A 485 -11.95 11.35 -25.66
N GLU A 486 -11.34 11.15 -24.49
CA GLU A 486 -11.36 9.91 -23.69
C GLU A 486 -11.89 10.25 -22.28
N PRO A 487 -13.22 10.21 -22.07
CA PRO A 487 -13.84 10.57 -20.79
C PRO A 487 -14.13 9.36 -19.90
N PHE A 488 -13.66 8.17 -20.28
CA PHE A 488 -14.04 6.94 -19.61
C PHE A 488 -13.06 6.53 -18.53
N GLY A 489 -11.84 7.09 -18.55
CA GLY A 489 -10.78 6.62 -17.67
C GLY A 489 -10.39 5.19 -18.05
N ASN A 490 -10.40 4.87 -19.34
CA ASN A 490 -9.94 3.56 -19.78
C ASN A 490 -8.42 3.45 -19.66
N GLU A 491 -7.95 2.26 -19.33
CA GLU A 491 -6.54 1.93 -19.18
C GLU A 491 -6.02 1.07 -20.32
N LEU A 492 -4.69 1.05 -20.48
CA LEU A 492 -3.98 0.22 -21.44
C LEU A 492 -3.94 -1.23 -20.96
N SER A 493 -4.48 -2.16 -21.73
CA SER A 493 -4.34 -3.60 -21.48
C SER A 493 -3.43 -4.23 -22.53
N GLU A 494 -2.34 -4.84 -22.07
CA GLU A 494 -1.31 -5.47 -22.89
C GLU A 494 -1.45 -7.00 -22.87
N MET A 495 -1.31 -7.61 -24.05
CA MET A 495 -1.42 -9.06 -24.20
C MET A 495 -0.57 -9.59 -25.35
N GLU A 496 -0.17 -10.86 -25.26
CA GLU A 496 0.29 -11.62 -26.42
C GLU A 496 -0.92 -12.24 -27.13
N ILE A 497 -1.05 -11.99 -28.43
CA ILE A 497 -2.13 -12.50 -29.26
C ILE A 497 -1.59 -13.22 -30.50
N ALA A 498 -2.21 -14.35 -30.85
CA ALA A 498 -1.88 -15.08 -32.06
C ALA A 498 -2.35 -14.32 -33.32
N GLY A 499 -1.59 -14.43 -34.40
CA GLY A 499 -1.96 -13.81 -35.68
C GLY A 499 -3.35 -14.22 -36.17
N GLU A 500 -3.76 -15.48 -35.97
CA GLU A 500 -5.10 -15.96 -36.34
C GLU A 500 -6.23 -15.22 -35.61
N ASP A 501 -6.06 -14.95 -34.30
CA ASP A 501 -7.07 -14.28 -33.48
C ASP A 501 -7.25 -12.79 -33.88
N LEU A 502 -6.22 -12.17 -34.45
CA LEU A 502 -6.34 -10.80 -35.00
C LEU A 502 -7.31 -10.74 -36.19
N TYR A 503 -7.37 -11.77 -37.04
CA TYR A 503 -8.34 -11.83 -38.13
C TYR A 503 -9.77 -11.93 -37.58
N ASP A 504 -9.99 -12.76 -36.56
CA ASP A 504 -11.29 -12.92 -35.90
C ASP A 504 -11.75 -11.59 -35.26
N ILE A 505 -10.83 -10.84 -34.63
CA ILE A 505 -11.12 -9.51 -34.08
C ILE A 505 -11.52 -8.52 -35.17
N ILE A 506 -10.82 -8.49 -36.31
CA ILE A 506 -11.13 -7.58 -37.43
C ILE A 506 -12.46 -7.95 -38.09
N GLU A 507 -12.73 -9.25 -38.31
CA GLU A 507 -14.02 -9.74 -38.82
C GLU A 507 -15.16 -9.29 -37.90
N HIS A 508 -15.07 -9.61 -36.61
CA HIS A 508 -16.09 -9.22 -35.63
C HIS A 508 -16.29 -7.71 -35.56
N SER A 509 -15.19 -6.95 -35.57
CA SER A 509 -15.23 -5.49 -35.57
C SER A 509 -16.04 -4.95 -36.74
N PHE A 510 -15.82 -5.50 -37.94
CA PHE A 510 -16.48 -5.06 -39.15
C PHE A 510 -17.96 -5.44 -39.17
N GLU A 511 -18.28 -6.71 -38.92
CA GLU A 511 -19.64 -7.22 -38.94
C GLU A 511 -20.54 -6.52 -37.91
N ARG A 512 -20.01 -6.24 -36.73
CA ARG A 512 -20.73 -5.53 -35.67
C ARG A 512 -21.16 -4.12 -36.08
N ASN A 513 -20.29 -3.42 -36.82
CA ASN A 513 -20.45 -1.99 -37.09
C ASN A 513 -21.02 -1.69 -38.48
N ASP A 514 -21.17 -2.70 -39.35
CA ASP A 514 -21.51 -2.50 -40.78
C ASP A 514 -20.48 -1.55 -41.44
N GLY A 515 -19.20 -1.77 -41.11
CA GLY A 515 -18.08 -0.89 -41.43
C GLY A 515 -16.94 -1.02 -40.42
N ILE A 516 -15.88 -0.20 -40.57
CA ILE A 516 -14.73 -0.23 -39.67
C ILE A 516 -15.14 0.03 -38.21
N GLY A 517 -14.77 -0.85 -37.28
CA GLY A 517 -15.08 -0.69 -35.86
C GLY A 517 -13.88 -0.30 -34.97
N LEU A 518 -12.66 -0.39 -35.50
CA LEU A 518 -11.40 -0.21 -34.77
C LEU A 518 -10.47 0.78 -35.47
N GLN A 519 -9.78 1.60 -34.69
CA GLN A 519 -8.58 2.35 -35.12
C GLN A 519 -7.33 1.55 -34.75
N THR A 520 -6.19 1.81 -35.40
CA THR A 520 -4.98 1.00 -35.17
C THR A 520 -3.65 1.75 -35.36
N SER A 521 -2.64 1.28 -34.63
CA SER A 521 -1.21 1.56 -34.82
C SER A 521 -0.42 0.26 -34.94
N GLY A 522 0.73 0.33 -35.60
CA GLY A 522 1.63 -0.81 -35.84
C GLY A 522 1.12 -1.84 -36.87
N MET A 523 -0.20 -2.01 -36.95
CA MET A 523 -0.89 -2.81 -37.95
C MET A 523 -1.52 -1.93 -39.03
N THR A 524 -1.54 -2.43 -40.26
CA THR A 524 -2.41 -1.93 -41.34
C THR A 524 -3.27 -3.06 -41.86
N TYR A 525 -4.53 -2.79 -42.22
CA TYR A 525 -5.41 -3.83 -42.74
C TYR A 525 -6.34 -3.35 -43.87
N THR A 526 -6.65 -4.29 -44.76
CA THR A 526 -7.61 -4.13 -45.85
C THR A 526 -8.76 -5.09 -45.63
N VAL A 527 -9.97 -4.57 -45.46
CA VAL A 527 -11.19 -5.41 -45.41
C VAL A 527 -11.75 -5.57 -46.81
N TYR A 528 -12.03 -6.82 -47.18
CA TYR A 528 -12.67 -7.17 -48.43
C TYR A 528 -14.18 -7.35 -48.21
N VAL A 529 -14.99 -6.71 -49.07
CA VAL A 529 -16.45 -6.78 -49.00
C VAL A 529 -17.09 -7.24 -50.32
N ASP A 530 -18.28 -7.82 -50.24
CA ASP A 530 -19.08 -8.19 -51.40
C ASP A 530 -19.88 -7.00 -52.00
N GLU A 531 -20.66 -7.26 -53.07
CA GLU A 531 -21.48 -6.24 -53.75
C GLU A 531 -22.57 -5.61 -52.84
N ASP A 532 -22.91 -6.29 -51.75
CA ASP A 532 -23.88 -5.84 -50.75
C ASP A 532 -23.21 -5.16 -49.54
N GLY A 533 -21.86 -5.11 -49.51
CA GLY A 533 -21.06 -4.50 -48.44
C GLY A 533 -20.75 -5.45 -47.26
N ASN A 534 -21.07 -6.74 -47.37
CA ASN A 534 -20.80 -7.70 -46.29
C ASN A 534 -19.32 -8.09 -46.27
N TYR A 535 -18.78 -8.36 -45.09
CA TYR A 535 -17.43 -8.88 -44.90
C TYR A 535 -17.21 -10.17 -45.70
N VAL A 536 -16.05 -10.28 -46.35
CA VAL A 536 -15.61 -11.46 -47.10
C VAL A 536 -14.31 -12.01 -46.54
N ASP A 537 -13.31 -11.15 -46.35
CA ASP A 537 -11.96 -11.51 -45.92
C ASP A 537 -11.21 -10.24 -45.46
N ALA A 538 -10.01 -10.39 -44.92
CA ALA A 538 -9.12 -9.26 -44.68
C ALA A 538 -7.64 -9.62 -44.94
N ASP A 539 -6.86 -8.64 -45.40
CA ASP A 539 -5.40 -8.73 -45.38
C ASP A 539 -4.87 -7.86 -44.22
N LEU A 540 -4.08 -8.44 -43.32
CA LEU A 540 -3.45 -7.74 -42.20
C LEU A 540 -1.93 -7.73 -42.36
N TYR A 541 -1.30 -6.61 -42.01
CA TYR A 541 0.15 -6.41 -42.11
C TYR A 541 0.70 -5.73 -40.86
N VAL A 542 1.88 -6.18 -40.43
CA VAL A 542 2.71 -5.52 -39.39
C VAL A 542 4.06 -5.24 -40.03
N ASP A 543 4.60 -4.02 -39.85
CA ASP A 543 5.83 -3.57 -40.51
C ASP A 543 5.85 -3.72 -42.05
N GLY A 544 4.67 -3.78 -42.67
CA GLY A 544 4.48 -3.97 -44.11
C GLY A 544 4.66 -5.40 -44.61
N GLU A 545 4.85 -6.37 -43.72
CA GLU A 545 4.82 -7.80 -44.03
C GLU A 545 3.47 -8.38 -43.59
N PRO A 546 2.90 -9.35 -44.32
CA PRO A 546 1.65 -10.00 -43.92
C PRO A 546 1.79 -10.66 -42.55
N ILE A 547 0.73 -10.57 -41.72
CA ILE A 547 0.66 -11.27 -40.45
C ILE A 547 0.76 -12.79 -40.68
N ASP A 548 1.60 -13.46 -39.90
CA ASP A 548 1.66 -14.92 -39.85
C ASP A 548 0.66 -15.39 -38.79
N GLU A 549 -0.36 -16.14 -39.22
CA GLU A 549 -1.41 -16.69 -38.34
C GLU A 549 -0.85 -17.48 -37.14
N SER A 550 0.36 -18.03 -37.25
CA SER A 550 0.98 -18.88 -36.23
C SER A 550 1.98 -18.18 -35.32
N GLU A 551 2.32 -16.92 -35.58
CA GLU A 551 3.20 -16.12 -34.73
C GLU A 551 2.36 -15.32 -33.71
N THR A 552 2.99 -14.94 -32.61
CA THR A 552 2.39 -14.07 -31.57
C THR A 552 2.89 -12.64 -31.72
N TYR A 553 2.03 -11.70 -31.36
CA TYR A 553 2.29 -10.25 -31.40
C TYR A 553 1.91 -9.63 -30.07
N THR A 554 2.66 -8.61 -29.64
CA THR A 554 2.24 -7.80 -28.50
C THR A 554 1.18 -6.80 -28.95
N LEU A 555 -0.01 -6.90 -28.35
CA LEU A 555 -1.14 -6.02 -28.63
C LEU A 555 -1.51 -5.23 -27.38
N VAL A 556 -1.69 -3.92 -27.54
CA VAL A 556 -2.32 -3.05 -26.55
C VAL A 556 -3.72 -2.64 -27.00
N THR A 557 -4.68 -2.75 -26.09
CA THR A 557 -6.04 -2.22 -26.26
C THR A 557 -6.50 -1.49 -25.00
N ASN A 558 -7.78 -1.15 -24.90
CA ASN A 558 -8.35 -0.59 -23.69
C ASN A 558 -8.98 -1.68 -22.79
N ASN A 559 -8.94 -1.49 -21.47
CA ASN A 559 -9.50 -2.45 -20.50
C ASN A 559 -10.98 -2.79 -20.77
N TYR A 560 -11.81 -1.81 -21.15
CA TYR A 560 -13.19 -2.08 -21.57
C TYR A 560 -13.28 -3.14 -22.68
N MET A 561 -12.41 -3.08 -23.69
CA MET A 561 -12.34 -4.07 -24.76
C MET A 561 -11.75 -5.40 -24.29
N ALA A 562 -10.68 -5.37 -23.51
CA ALA A 562 -10.01 -6.57 -22.99
C ALA A 562 -10.95 -7.44 -22.12
N GLU A 563 -11.85 -6.80 -21.36
CA GLU A 563 -12.88 -7.46 -20.54
C GLU A 563 -14.10 -7.96 -21.33
N GLY A 564 -14.11 -7.77 -22.65
CA GLY A 564 -15.17 -8.23 -23.54
C GLY A 564 -16.24 -7.19 -23.85
N GLY A 565 -15.98 -5.92 -23.54
CA GLY A 565 -16.80 -4.80 -23.97
C GLY A 565 -17.00 -4.79 -25.48
N SER A 566 -18.19 -4.37 -25.93
CA SER A 566 -18.60 -4.47 -27.34
C SER A 566 -18.53 -5.87 -27.97
N ASP A 567 -18.57 -6.91 -27.12
CA ASP A 567 -18.52 -8.33 -27.50
C ASP A 567 -17.19 -8.74 -28.18
N TYR A 568 -16.10 -7.97 -27.99
CA TYR A 568 -14.76 -8.43 -28.40
C TYR A 568 -14.34 -9.62 -27.54
N ASP A 569 -13.65 -10.61 -28.12
CA ASP A 569 -13.21 -11.80 -27.40
C ASP A 569 -11.68 -11.88 -27.43
N PHE A 570 -11.06 -11.60 -26.28
CA PHE A 570 -9.62 -11.74 -26.06
C PHE A 570 -9.30 -12.95 -25.18
N SER A 571 -10.24 -13.88 -24.97
CA SER A 571 -10.06 -15.00 -24.03
C SER A 571 -9.01 -16.02 -24.46
N SER A 572 -8.56 -16.00 -25.71
CA SER A 572 -7.44 -16.79 -26.22
C SER A 572 -6.08 -16.10 -26.05
N ALA A 573 -6.05 -14.79 -25.82
CA ALA A 573 -4.82 -14.03 -25.62
C ALA A 573 -4.23 -14.30 -24.24
N GLU A 574 -2.91 -14.23 -24.15
CA GLU A 574 -2.20 -14.23 -22.88
C GLU A 574 -2.09 -12.79 -22.39
N ILE A 575 -2.87 -12.43 -21.37
CA ILE A 575 -2.81 -11.10 -20.76
C ILE A 575 -1.45 -10.95 -20.06
N ILE A 576 -0.67 -9.95 -20.49
CA ILE A 576 0.59 -9.54 -19.86
C ILE A 576 0.26 -8.64 -18.66
N GLN A 577 -0.57 -7.62 -18.88
CA GLN A 577 -1.07 -6.72 -17.83
C GLN A 577 -2.43 -6.12 -18.24
N MET A 578 -3.36 -6.02 -17.29
CA MET A 578 -4.68 -5.42 -17.53
C MET A 578 -4.70 -3.90 -17.39
N GLU A 579 -3.88 -3.38 -16.47
CA GLU A 579 -3.87 -2.00 -16.00
C GLU A 579 -2.47 -1.44 -16.22
N GLY A 580 -2.20 -0.97 -17.44
CA GLY A 580 -0.90 -0.48 -17.87
C GLY A 580 -0.77 1.04 -17.88
N GLY A 581 -1.65 1.75 -17.17
CA GLY A 581 -1.75 3.21 -17.21
C GLY A 581 -2.95 3.70 -18.02
N TYR A 582 -3.42 4.90 -17.70
CA TYR A 582 -4.55 5.52 -18.38
C TYR A 582 -4.21 5.95 -19.81
N ILE A 583 -5.17 5.78 -20.73
CA ILE A 583 -5.01 6.22 -22.12
C ILE A 583 -4.80 7.74 -22.21
N THR A 584 -5.43 8.52 -21.33
CA THR A 584 -5.23 9.98 -21.25
C THR A 584 -3.78 10.32 -20.92
N ASN A 585 -3.15 9.60 -19.99
CA ASN A 585 -1.73 9.79 -19.65
C ASN A 585 -0.84 9.45 -20.85
N ALA A 586 -1.11 8.34 -21.54
CA ALA A 586 -0.40 8.00 -22.77
C ALA A 586 -0.53 9.10 -23.85
N MET A 587 -1.73 9.67 -24.01
CA MET A 587 -1.96 10.79 -24.93
C MET A 587 -1.16 12.05 -24.54
N PHE A 588 -1.11 12.41 -23.26
CA PHE A 588 -0.31 13.55 -22.78
C PHE A 588 1.19 13.31 -23.02
N GLN A 589 1.72 12.17 -22.60
CA GLN A 589 3.14 11.82 -22.77
C GLN A 589 3.55 11.83 -24.25
N PHE A 590 2.73 11.23 -25.12
CA PHE A 590 3.03 11.16 -26.54
C PHE A 590 2.88 12.52 -27.24
N MET A 591 1.91 13.34 -26.81
CA MET A 591 1.80 14.73 -27.26
C MET A 591 3.03 15.55 -26.88
N ASP A 592 3.54 15.43 -25.64
CA ASP A 592 4.76 16.11 -25.23
C ASP A 592 5.96 15.72 -26.10
N TYR A 593 6.08 14.42 -26.41
CA TYR A 593 7.08 13.93 -27.33
C TYR A 593 6.95 14.56 -28.74
N LEU A 594 5.75 14.62 -29.31
CA LEU A 594 5.50 15.24 -30.61
C LEU A 594 5.75 16.76 -30.58
N MET A 595 5.39 17.43 -29.50
CA MET A 595 5.66 18.85 -29.29
C MET A 595 7.17 19.13 -29.19
N GLU A 596 7.95 18.27 -28.51
CA GLU A 596 9.40 18.41 -28.42
C GLU A 596 10.10 18.14 -29.77
N THR A 597 9.64 17.13 -30.51
CA THR A 597 10.33 16.61 -31.69
C THR A 597 9.86 17.20 -33.02
N GLU A 598 8.56 17.48 -33.14
CA GLU A 598 7.90 17.94 -34.37
C GLU A 598 7.32 19.35 -34.23
N GLY A 599 6.99 19.77 -33.00
CA GLY A 599 6.48 21.11 -32.68
C GLY A 599 4.96 21.26 -32.82
N ALA A 600 4.25 20.19 -33.15
CA ALA A 600 2.80 20.10 -33.23
C ALA A 600 2.36 18.62 -33.23
N VAL A 601 1.12 18.35 -32.82
CA VAL A 601 0.44 17.06 -32.95
C VAL A 601 -0.30 17.05 -34.29
N ASP A 602 0.44 16.79 -35.37
CA ASP A 602 -0.10 16.79 -36.73
C ASP A 602 -0.27 15.36 -37.26
N TYR A 603 -1.51 15.04 -37.64
CA TYR A 603 -1.88 13.77 -38.24
C TYR A 603 -2.73 14.03 -39.49
N GLU A 604 -2.50 13.25 -40.54
CA GLU A 604 -3.32 13.34 -41.75
C GLU A 604 -4.57 12.46 -41.61
N ASP A 605 -5.69 12.97 -42.10
CA ASP A 605 -6.94 12.24 -42.06
C ASP A 605 -6.91 11.12 -43.11
N GLY A 606 -6.82 9.86 -42.66
CA GLY A 606 -6.71 8.66 -43.51
C GLY A 606 -5.32 8.50 -44.12
N GLU A 607 -4.38 8.05 -43.31
CA GLU A 607 -3.01 7.72 -43.68
C GLU A 607 -2.92 6.41 -44.48
N GLY A 608 -4.03 5.67 -44.56
CA GLY A 608 -4.12 4.40 -45.26
C GLY A 608 -3.74 3.22 -44.37
N ARG A 609 -3.88 3.37 -43.04
CA ARG A 609 -3.76 2.24 -42.10
C ARG A 609 -4.91 1.26 -42.28
N ILE A 610 -6.09 1.78 -42.67
CA ILE A 610 -7.31 0.99 -42.82
C ILE A 610 -7.94 1.28 -44.17
N THR A 611 -8.25 0.22 -44.93
CA THR A 611 -8.92 0.34 -46.23
C THR A 611 -10.04 -0.69 -46.39
N ILE A 612 -11.02 -0.38 -47.24
CA ILE A 612 -12.09 -1.28 -47.65
C ILE A 612 -12.02 -1.45 -49.17
N GLU A 613 -12.03 -2.69 -49.66
CA GLU A 613 -12.05 -3.03 -51.08
C GLU A 613 -13.21 -3.98 -51.43
N GLU A 614 -13.94 -3.68 -52.50
CA GLU A 614 -14.99 -4.57 -53.03
C GLU A 614 -14.36 -5.66 -53.92
N VAL A 615 -14.68 -6.93 -53.67
CA VAL A 615 -14.17 -8.06 -54.48
C VAL A 615 -14.99 -8.26 -55.76
N GLU A 616 -14.32 -8.45 -56.90
CA GLU A 616 -14.95 -8.65 -58.24
C GLU A 616 -15.58 -10.04 -58.46
#